data_AF-A0A9J6FAG8-F1
#
_entry.id   AF-A0A9J6FAG8-F1
#
_cell.length_a   1.000
_cell.length_b   1.000
_cell.length_c   1.000
_cell.angle_alpha   90.00
_cell.angle_beta   90.00
_cell.angle_gamma   90.00
#
_symmetry.space_group_name_H-M   'P 1'
#
loop_
_entity.id
_entity.type
_entity.pdbx_description
1 polymer ?
#
loop_
_entity_poly.entity_id
_entity_poly.type
_entity_poly.pdbx_seq_one_letter_code
_entity_poly.pdbx_strand_id
1 'polypeptide(L)'
;MAELQATLEFSVELFKFSNVDLFQRGYYQIRTCLRVPPRLPAKVEVSLPRNTVIQGYALPVVFPACVVNGTAVSKTFQILYKNEEVHLNDTVTFKVHTLVDAHRVRDTLAKTDFQLSVELWFTDQNFGQVLLC
;
A
#
# COMPACT_ATOMS: atom_id res chain seq x y z
N MET A 1 11.95 13.07 -33.12
CA MET A 1 11.38 12.95 -31.76
C MET A 1 12.21 11.94 -31.02
N ALA A 2 12.80 12.31 -29.88
CA ALA A 2 13.56 11.39 -29.05
C ALA A 2 12.66 10.99 -27.87
N GLU A 3 12.31 9.72 -27.78
CA GLU A 3 11.54 9.18 -26.65
C GLU A 3 12.49 8.65 -25.58
N LEU A 4 12.17 8.92 -24.33
CA LEU A 4 12.89 8.45 -23.16
C LEU A 4 11.95 7.64 -22.27
N GLN A 5 12.40 6.50 -21.78
CA GLN A 5 11.72 5.81 -20.69
C GLN A 5 12.08 6.48 -19.36
N ALA A 6 11.10 7.12 -18.72
CA ALA A 6 11.21 7.64 -17.36
C ALA A 6 10.68 6.61 -16.37
N THR A 7 11.34 6.51 -15.21
CA THR A 7 10.88 5.71 -14.07
C THR A 7 10.73 6.62 -12.87
N LEU A 8 9.54 6.66 -12.29
CA LEU A 8 9.25 7.38 -11.04
C LEU A 8 9.02 6.36 -9.94
N GLU A 9 9.63 6.58 -8.79
CA GLU A 9 9.48 5.72 -7.62
C GLU A 9 8.78 6.46 -6.50
N PHE A 10 7.68 5.90 -6.00
CA PHE A 10 6.93 6.39 -4.86
C PHE A 10 7.04 5.36 -3.74
N SER A 11 7.63 5.75 -2.61
CA SER A 11 7.68 4.93 -1.41
C SER A 11 6.62 5.41 -0.42
N VAL A 12 5.79 4.50 0.07
CA VAL A 12 4.77 4.78 1.09
C VAL A 12 5.06 3.91 2.30
N GLU A 13 5.26 4.53 3.45
CA GLU A 13 5.50 3.85 4.71
C GLU A 13 4.26 3.98 5.62
N LEU A 14 3.63 2.83 5.88
CA LEU A 14 2.57 2.71 6.87
C LEU A 14 3.23 2.41 8.22
N PHE A 15 3.48 3.45 9.01
CA PHE A 15 4.18 3.32 10.29
C PHE A 15 3.24 2.83 11.40
N LYS A 16 2.26 3.64 11.78
CA LYS A 16 1.35 3.37 12.90
C LYS A 16 -0.09 3.71 12.54
N PHE A 17 -1.01 2.84 12.93
CA PHE A 17 -2.44 3.08 12.89
C PHE A 17 -2.93 3.43 14.30
N SER A 18 -3.62 4.56 14.45
CA SER A 18 -4.18 5.01 15.74
C SER A 18 -5.69 5.06 15.63
N ASN A 19 -6.37 4.13 16.30
CA ASN A 19 -7.83 4.09 16.33
C ASN A 19 -8.36 5.18 17.27
N VAL A 20 -8.98 6.23 16.74
CA VAL A 20 -9.64 7.25 17.57
C VAL A 20 -10.98 6.73 18.09
N ASP A 21 -11.89 6.35 17.19
CA ASP A 21 -13.23 5.86 17.55
C ASP A 21 -13.90 5.05 16.43
N LEU A 22 -13.21 4.05 15.89
CA LEU A 22 -13.85 3.10 14.97
C LEU A 22 -15.02 2.41 15.65
N PHE A 23 -16.19 2.50 15.01
CA PHE A 23 -17.44 1.92 15.54
C PHE A 23 -17.45 0.40 15.48
N GLN A 24 -16.82 -0.18 14.45
CA GLN A 24 -16.83 -1.62 14.20
C GLN A 24 -15.59 -2.27 14.83
N ARG A 25 -15.80 -3.33 15.60
CA ARG A 25 -14.71 -4.17 16.13
C ARG A 25 -14.47 -5.32 15.17
N GLY A 26 -13.22 -5.63 14.89
CA GLY A 26 -12.87 -6.69 13.96
C GLY A 26 -11.53 -6.46 13.30
N TYR A 27 -11.39 -6.98 12.08
CA TYR A 27 -10.14 -6.94 11.35
C TYR A 27 -10.13 -5.84 10.31
N TYR A 28 -8.98 -5.20 10.22
CA TYR A 28 -8.73 -4.08 9.34
C TYR A 28 -7.48 -4.33 8.51
N GLN A 29 -7.48 -3.76 7.32
CA GLN A 29 -6.31 -3.68 6.44
C GLN A 29 -6.33 -2.31 5.76
N ILE A 30 -5.16 -1.73 5.56
CA ILE A 30 -5.00 -0.53 4.75
C ILE A 30 -4.62 -0.97 3.35
N ARG A 31 -5.32 -0.48 2.35
CA ARG A 31 -5.03 -0.73 0.94
C ARG A 31 -4.55 0.55 0.28
N THR A 32 -3.43 0.44 -0.42
CA THR A 32 -2.80 1.55 -1.12
C THR A 32 -2.65 1.24 -2.60
N CYS A 33 -3.05 2.18 -3.45
CA CYS A 33 -2.99 2.02 -4.90
C CYS A 33 -2.57 3.33 -5.55
N LEU A 34 -1.56 3.28 -6.42
CA LEU A 34 -1.13 4.43 -7.20
C LEU A 34 -1.83 4.42 -8.57
N ARG A 35 -2.57 5.48 -8.86
CA ARG A 35 -3.27 5.68 -10.14
C ARG A 35 -2.53 6.71 -10.98
N VAL A 36 -2.37 6.39 -12.26
CA VAL A 36 -1.76 7.24 -13.27
C VAL A 36 -2.86 7.67 -14.26
N PRO A 37 -2.89 8.93 -14.71
CA PRO A 37 -3.95 9.38 -15.61
C PRO A 37 -3.84 8.67 -16.96
N PRO A 38 -4.99 8.35 -17.62
CA PRO A 38 -4.99 7.58 -18.87
C PRO A 38 -4.31 8.30 -20.04
N ARG A 39 -4.06 9.61 -19.90
CA ARG A 39 -3.34 10.44 -20.87
C ARG A 39 -1.84 10.13 -20.94
N LEU A 40 -1.29 9.47 -19.92
CA LEU A 40 0.11 9.08 -19.86
C LEU A 40 0.19 7.54 -19.92
N PRO A 41 0.65 6.95 -21.03
CA PRO A 41 0.91 5.52 -21.11
C PRO A 41 1.96 5.14 -20.07
N ALA A 42 1.56 4.33 -19.10
CA ALA A 42 2.41 3.94 -18.00
C ALA A 42 2.13 2.53 -17.51
N LYS A 43 3.18 1.84 -17.08
CA LYS A 43 3.11 0.58 -16.34
C LYS A 43 3.45 0.87 -14.90
N VAL A 44 2.56 0.50 -13.97
CA VAL A 44 2.82 0.61 -12.53
C VAL A 44 3.22 -0.77 -12.00
N GLU A 45 4.39 -0.87 -11.41
CA GLU A 45 4.86 -2.03 -10.66
C GLU A 45 4.76 -1.73 -9.17
N VAL A 46 4.35 -2.73 -8.39
CA VAL A 46 4.17 -2.59 -6.94
C VAL A 46 4.98 -3.67 -6.25
N SER A 47 5.83 -3.26 -5.33
CA SER A 47 6.66 -4.17 -4.54
C SER A 47 6.57 -3.83 -3.06
N LEU A 48 6.49 -4.87 -2.24
CA LEU A 48 6.70 -4.79 -0.80
C LEU A 48 8.09 -5.37 -0.50
N PRO A 49 8.92 -4.73 0.33
CA PRO A 49 10.07 -5.39 0.91
C PRO A 49 9.57 -6.64 1.63
N ARG A 50 10.26 -7.77 1.45
CA ARG A 50 10.02 -8.95 2.29
C ARG A 50 10.44 -8.61 3.71
N ASN A 51 9.52 -8.03 4.49
CA ASN A 51 9.75 -7.78 5.89
C ASN A 51 9.67 -9.14 6.61
N THR A 52 10.81 -9.84 6.61
CA THR A 52 10.99 -11.16 7.23
C THR A 52 11.22 -10.96 8.72
N VAL A 53 10.31 -10.23 9.36
CA VAL A 53 10.39 -9.94 10.78
C VAL A 53 9.12 -10.46 11.42
N ILE A 54 9.08 -11.77 11.60
CA ILE A 54 8.40 -12.40 12.74
C ILE A 54 9.19 -11.93 13.97
N GLN A 55 9.06 -10.65 14.35
CA GLN A 55 9.60 -10.20 15.62
C GLN A 55 8.73 -10.88 16.68
N GLY A 56 9.40 -11.66 17.52
CA GLY A 56 8.78 -12.29 18.66
C GLY A 56 7.93 -11.28 19.44
N TYR A 57 7.03 -11.84 20.24
CA TYR A 57 6.31 -11.16 21.31
C TYR A 57 5.07 -10.30 20.97
N ALA A 58 4.58 -10.17 19.73
CA ALA A 58 3.39 -9.32 19.47
C ALA A 58 2.41 -9.90 18.43
N LEU A 59 1.34 -10.53 18.96
CA LEU A 59 0.06 -10.93 18.32
C LEU A 59 0.15 -11.75 17.02
N PRO A 60 -0.72 -12.77 16.82
CA PRO A 60 -0.76 -13.49 15.56
C PRO A 60 -1.24 -12.54 14.45
N VAL A 61 -0.32 -12.05 13.62
CA VAL A 61 -0.66 -11.36 12.38
C VAL A 61 -1.46 -12.35 11.54
N VAL A 62 -2.73 -12.04 11.29
CA VAL A 62 -3.65 -12.96 10.60
C VAL A 62 -3.20 -13.19 9.17
N PHE A 63 -2.85 -12.11 8.47
CA PHE A 63 -2.26 -12.15 7.14
C PHE A 63 -1.15 -11.10 7.03
N PRO A 64 0.02 -11.46 6.44
CA PRO A 64 1.10 -10.51 6.20
C PRO A 64 0.72 -9.51 5.10
N ALA A 65 1.47 -8.41 5.02
CA ALA A 65 1.33 -7.47 3.90
C ALA A 65 1.58 -8.17 2.56
N CYS A 66 0.78 -7.86 1.56
CA CYS A 66 0.85 -8.50 0.25
C CYS A 66 0.44 -7.55 -0.88
N VAL A 67 0.74 -7.93 -2.13
CA VAL A 67 0.29 -7.21 -3.32
C VAL A 67 -0.82 -8.00 -3.99
N VAL A 68 -1.98 -7.37 -4.18
CA VAL A 68 -3.14 -7.95 -4.85
C VAL A 68 -3.53 -7.06 -6.01
N ASN A 69 -3.39 -7.55 -7.25
CA ASN A 69 -3.78 -6.83 -8.47
C ASN A 69 -3.23 -5.39 -8.55
N GLY A 70 -1.95 -5.18 -8.21
CA GLY A 70 -1.33 -3.85 -8.22
C GLY A 70 -1.77 -2.92 -7.09
N THR A 71 -2.48 -3.45 -6.09
CA THR A 71 -2.78 -2.76 -4.83
C THR A 71 -1.92 -3.37 -3.74
N ALA A 72 -1.22 -2.54 -2.98
CA ALA A 72 -0.54 -3.00 -1.78
C ALA A 72 -1.50 -3.03 -0.60
N VAL A 73 -1.51 -4.16 0.08
CA VAL A 73 -2.35 -4.45 1.23
C VAL A 73 -1.43 -4.55 2.43
N SER A 74 -1.69 -3.77 3.48
CA SER A 74 -0.98 -3.88 4.75
C SER A 74 -1.19 -5.27 5.35
N LYS A 75 -0.41 -5.60 6.39
CA LYS A 75 -0.80 -6.73 7.24
C LYS A 75 -2.22 -6.51 7.80
N THR A 76 -2.93 -7.60 8.01
CA THR A 76 -4.24 -7.56 8.65
C THR A 76 -4.07 -7.43 10.16
N PHE A 77 -4.72 -6.43 10.74
CA PHE A 77 -4.65 -6.14 12.18
C PHE A 77 -6.03 -6.09 12.80
N GLN A 78 -6.11 -6.39 14.10
CA GLN A 78 -7.37 -6.38 14.84
C GLN A 78 -7.52 -5.10 15.65
N ILE A 79 -8.73 -4.55 15.68
CA ILE A 79 -9.12 -3.43 16.54
C ILE A 79 -10.33 -3.85 17.37
N LEU A 80 -10.20 -3.75 18.69
CA LEU A 80 -11.23 -4.13 19.66
C LEU A 80 -11.70 -2.95 20.51
N TYR A 81 -10.80 -2.02 20.81
CA TYR A 81 -11.06 -0.90 21.73
C TYR A 81 -10.72 0.44 21.10
N LYS A 82 -11.34 1.50 21.64
CA LYS A 82 -11.03 2.89 21.28
C LYS A 82 -9.63 3.24 21.77
N ASN A 83 -8.95 4.15 21.07
CA ASN A 83 -7.59 4.60 21.39
C ASN A 83 -6.52 3.49 21.33
N GLU A 84 -6.78 2.41 20.59
CA GLU A 84 -5.76 1.40 20.31
C GLU A 84 -4.78 1.88 19.25
N GLU A 85 -3.51 1.51 19.43
CA GLU A 85 -2.46 1.76 18.46
C GLU A 85 -1.89 0.45 17.94
N VAL A 86 -1.73 0.36 16.63
CA VAL A 86 -1.13 -0.79 15.95
C VAL A 86 0.04 -0.31 15.10
N HIS A 87 1.23 -0.85 15.33
CA HIS A 87 2.38 -0.61 14.48
C HIS A 87 2.27 -1.49 13.24
N LEU A 88 2.25 -0.89 12.06
CA LEU A 88 2.17 -1.59 10.78
C LEU A 88 3.58 -1.93 10.27
N ASN A 89 4.45 -0.92 10.20
CA ASN A 89 5.82 -1.04 9.67
C ASN A 89 5.87 -1.67 8.27
N ASP A 90 4.83 -1.42 7.47
CA ASP A 90 4.74 -1.89 6.10
C ASP A 90 5.21 -0.77 5.17
N THR A 91 6.20 -1.06 4.34
CA THR A 91 6.67 -0.13 3.29
C THR A 91 6.26 -0.69 1.95
N VAL A 92 5.67 0.13 1.08
CA VAL A 92 5.38 -0.23 -0.31
C VAL A 92 6.11 0.71 -1.24
N THR A 93 6.62 0.16 -2.34
CA THR A 93 7.20 0.92 -3.44
C THR A 93 6.35 0.75 -4.68
N PHE A 94 5.89 1.86 -5.24
CA PHE A 94 5.24 1.94 -6.55
C PHE A 94 6.24 2.49 -7.57
N LYS A 95 6.55 1.73 -8.61
CA LYS A 95 7.38 2.16 -9.73
C LYS A 95 6.52 2.41 -10.95
N VAL A 96 6.53 3.64 -11.44
CA VAL A 96 5.82 4.02 -12.66
C VAL A 96 6.82 4.12 -13.80
N HIS A 97 6.69 3.24 -14.78
CA HIS A 97 7.46 3.28 -16.02
C HIS A 97 6.61 3.91 -17.11
N THR A 98 7.11 4.98 -17.72
CA THR A 98 6.38 5.74 -18.73
C THR A 98 7.31 6.25 -19.83
N LEU A 99 6.79 6.42 -21.05
CA LEU A 99 7.51 7.03 -22.16
C LEU A 99 7.20 8.52 -22.22
N VAL A 100 8.23 9.34 -22.31
CA VAL A 100 8.13 10.80 -22.38
C VAL A 100 9.04 11.34 -23.47
N ASP A 101 8.65 12.47 -24.07
CA ASP A 101 9.51 13.20 -25.00
C ASP A 101 10.73 13.76 -24.24
N ALA A 102 11.94 13.46 -24.73
CA ALA A 102 13.20 13.87 -24.12
C ALA A 102 13.34 15.39 -23.91
N HIS A 103 12.67 16.20 -24.74
CA HIS A 103 12.68 17.66 -24.62
C HIS A 103 11.59 18.19 -23.68
N ARG A 104 10.61 17.35 -23.30
CA ARG A 104 9.43 17.75 -22.51
C ARG A 104 9.23 16.92 -21.24
N VAL A 105 10.27 16.23 -20.78
CA VAL A 105 10.22 15.35 -19.60
C VAL A 105 9.65 16.08 -18.38
N ARG A 106 10.23 17.23 -18.03
CA ARG A 106 9.84 18.00 -16.85
C ARG A 106 8.37 18.46 -16.93
N ASP A 107 7.96 19.02 -18.04
CA ASP A 107 6.59 19.52 -18.23
C ASP A 107 5.56 18.39 -18.20
N THR A 108 5.90 17.25 -18.82
CA THR A 108 4.99 16.08 -18.88
C THR A 108 4.79 15.51 -17.49
N LEU A 109 5.88 15.27 -16.75
CA LEU A 109 5.80 14.72 -15.40
C LEU A 109 5.15 15.70 -14.42
N ALA A 110 5.43 17.01 -14.51
CA ALA A 110 4.83 18.01 -13.63
C ALA A 110 3.33 18.23 -13.89
N LYS A 111 2.85 18.02 -15.11
CA LYS A 111 1.42 18.09 -15.47
C LYS A 111 0.68 16.78 -15.23
N THR A 112 1.40 15.70 -14.92
CA THR A 112 0.79 14.40 -14.66
C THR A 112 0.24 14.36 -13.24
N ASP A 113 -1.04 14.05 -13.12
CA ASP A 113 -1.74 13.95 -11.84
C ASP A 113 -1.65 12.53 -11.28
N PHE A 114 -0.58 12.24 -10.54
CA PHE A 114 -0.42 10.96 -9.84
C PHE A 114 -1.29 10.95 -8.58
N GLN A 115 -2.20 9.99 -8.47
CA GLN A 115 -3.11 9.88 -7.33
C GLN A 115 -2.79 8.64 -6.50
N LEU A 116 -2.44 8.83 -5.23
CA LEU A 116 -2.35 7.75 -4.25
C LEU A 116 -3.71 7.57 -3.56
N SER A 117 -4.37 6.43 -3.77
CA SER A 117 -5.54 6.02 -2.98
C SER A 117 -5.08 5.30 -1.72
N VAL A 118 -5.63 5.69 -0.57
CA VAL A 118 -5.42 5.03 0.72
C VAL A 118 -6.78 4.71 1.32
N GLU A 119 -7.08 3.43 1.45
CA GLU A 119 -8.39 2.94 1.85
C GLU A 119 -8.28 2.08 3.11
N LEU A 120 -9.20 2.29 4.05
CA LEU A 120 -9.35 1.42 5.22
C LEU A 120 -10.46 0.41 4.96
N TRP A 121 -10.09 -0.86 4.94
CA TRP A 121 -11.02 -1.97 4.71
C TRP A 121 -11.30 -2.71 6.01
N PHE A 122 -12.58 -3.01 6.25
CA PHE A 122 -13.06 -3.76 7.41
C PHE A 122 -13.56 -5.14 7.00
N THR A 123 -13.36 -6.12 7.88
CA THR A 123 -14.04 -7.42 7.83
C THR A 123 -14.32 -7.91 9.25
N ASP A 124 -15.53 -8.40 9.48
CA ASP A 124 -15.96 -9.06 10.72
C ASP A 124 -15.72 -10.57 10.68
N GLN A 125 -15.13 -11.08 9.61
CA GLN A 125 -14.80 -12.50 9.48
C GLN A 125 -13.91 -12.95 10.63
N ASN A 126 -14.38 -13.99 11.32
CA ASN A 126 -13.63 -14.57 12.41
C ASN A 126 -12.57 -15.51 11.84
N PHE A 127 -11.33 -15.03 11.75
CA PHE A 127 -10.17 -15.84 11.34
C PHE A 127 -9.67 -16.74 12.47
N GLY A 128 -10.58 -17.32 13.27
CA GLY A 128 -10.25 -18.11 14.46
C GLY A 128 -9.14 -19.11 14.19
N GLN A 129 -8.09 -19.14 15.04
CA GLN A 129 -6.83 -19.91 14.90
C GLN A 129 -6.68 -20.59 13.53
N VAL A 130 -6.50 -19.80 12.46
CA VAL A 130 -6.23 -20.38 11.14
C VAL A 130 -4.83 -20.97 11.23
N LEU A 131 -4.81 -22.27 11.50
CA LEU A 131 -3.70 -23.18 11.30
C LEU A 131 -3.15 -22.92 9.90
N LEU A 132 -1.87 -22.56 9.88
CA LEU A 132 -0.99 -22.52 8.72
C LEU A 132 -1.22 -23.76 7.85
N CYS A 133 -1.67 -23.54 6.61
CA CYS A 133 -1.43 -24.44 5.48
C CYS A 133 -0.85 -23.59 4.35
#